data_AF-A0A928Y7K6-F1
#
_entry.id   AF-A0A928Y7K6-F1
#
_cell.length_a   1.000
_cell.length_b   1.000
_cell.length_c   1.000
_cell.angle_alpha   90.00
_cell.angle_beta   90.00
_cell.angle_gamma   90.00
#
_symmetry.space_group_name_H-M   'P 1'
#
loop_
_entity.id
_entity.type
_entity.pdbx_description
1 polymer ?
#
loop_
_entity_poly.entity_id
_entity_poly.type
_entity_poly.pdbx_seq_one_letter_code
_entity_poly.pdbx_strand_id
1 'polypeptide(L)'
;MTKANQQYAENLQLELRRGVIVLAVLSQLRQTHYGYSLRQALVDKGFDVNEGTLYPLLRRLESQGLLNSEWDLEEGGRPRRYYTLSEAGQAILTDLKAEWKYLGVVMDGLLVDDK
;
A
#
# COMPACT_ATOMS: atom_id res chain seq x y z
N MET A 1 -25.25 18.01 4.50
CA MET A 1 -25.17 16.59 4.93
C MET A 1 -25.27 16.53 6.44
N THR A 2 -25.92 15.52 7.01
CA THR A 2 -25.95 15.32 8.48
C THR A 2 -24.57 14.84 8.96
N LYS A 3 -24.24 15.06 10.24
CA LYS A 3 -23.00 14.50 10.84
C LYS A 3 -22.89 12.99 10.66
N ALA A 4 -24.01 12.27 10.70
CA ALA A 4 -24.07 10.83 10.47
C ALA A 4 -23.67 10.45 9.03
N ASN A 5 -24.18 11.17 8.02
CA ASN A 5 -23.83 10.90 6.62
C ASN A 5 -22.36 11.21 6.33
N GLN A 6 -21.80 12.23 6.98
CA GLN A 6 -20.38 12.55 6.87
C GLN A 6 -19.51 11.42 7.43
N GLN A 7 -19.79 10.97 8.67
CA GLN A 7 -19.05 9.87 9.29
C GLN A 7 -19.13 8.57 8.46
N TYR A 8 -20.29 8.30 7.86
CA TYR A 8 -20.49 7.12 7.02
C TYR A 8 -19.64 7.20 5.74
N ALA A 9 -19.62 8.36 5.06
CA ALA A 9 -18.78 8.58 3.89
C ALA A 9 -17.29 8.42 4.20
N GLU A 10 -16.82 8.97 5.33
CA GLU A 10 -15.43 8.81 5.79
C GLU A 10 -15.06 7.33 5.98
N ASN A 11 -15.95 6.54 6.59
CA ASN A 11 -15.71 5.10 6.76
C ASN A 11 -15.62 4.37 5.40
N LEU A 12 -16.49 4.68 4.44
CA LEU A 12 -16.44 4.09 3.11
C LEU A 12 -15.16 4.48 2.35
N GLN A 13 -14.71 5.74 2.48
CA GLN A 13 -13.42 6.17 1.92
C GLN A 13 -12.24 5.39 2.51
N LEU A 14 -12.28 5.07 3.81
CA LEU A 14 -11.27 4.23 4.44
C LEU A 14 -11.27 2.80 3.89
N GLU A 15 -12.45 2.20 3.65
CA GLU A 15 -12.54 0.87 3.03
C GLU A 15 -11.96 0.86 1.60
N LEU A 16 -12.22 1.90 0.81
CA LEU A 16 -11.59 2.05 -0.51
C LEU A 16 -10.06 2.09 -0.41
N ARG A 17 -9.52 2.88 0.53
CA ARG A 17 -8.06 2.96 0.76
C ARG A 17 -7.48 1.62 1.23
N ARG A 18 -8.19 0.88 2.09
CA ARG A 18 -7.79 -0.47 2.53
C ARG A 18 -7.75 -1.45 1.36
N GLY A 19 -8.66 -1.34 0.41
CA GLY A 19 -8.69 -2.18 -0.79
C GLY A 19 -7.41 -2.07 -1.65
N VAL A 20 -6.76 -0.90 -1.65
CA VAL A 20 -5.59 -0.63 -2.51
C VAL A 20 -4.26 -0.60 -1.77
N ILE A 21 -4.24 -0.78 -0.44
CA ILE A 21 -3.02 -0.64 0.38
C ILE A 21 -1.91 -1.61 -0.04
N VAL A 22 -2.25 -2.83 -0.46
CA VAL A 22 -1.27 -3.82 -0.92
C VAL A 22 -0.57 -3.32 -2.19
N LEU A 23 -1.35 -2.86 -3.18
CA LEU A 23 -0.81 -2.28 -4.40
C LEU A 23 0.07 -1.06 -4.10
N ALA A 24 -0.36 -0.17 -3.19
CA ALA A 24 0.41 0.99 -2.78
C ALA A 24 1.77 0.59 -2.17
N VAL A 25 1.79 -0.34 -1.22
CA VAL A 25 3.01 -0.85 -0.58
C VAL A 25 3.95 -1.52 -1.58
N LEU A 26 3.45 -2.48 -2.37
CA LEU A 26 4.26 -3.16 -3.38
C LEU A 26 4.85 -2.16 -4.39
N SER A 27 4.10 -1.13 -4.76
CA SER A 27 4.56 -0.12 -5.71
C SER A 27 5.77 0.69 -5.22
N GLN A 28 5.89 0.94 -3.92
CA GLN A 28 7.03 1.67 -3.36
C GLN A 28 8.23 0.75 -3.12
N LEU A 29 7.99 -0.53 -2.83
CA LEU A 29 9.05 -1.52 -2.57
C LEU A 29 9.81 -2.00 -3.83
N ARG A 30 9.57 -1.36 -4.98
CA ARG A 30 10.51 -1.41 -6.12
C ARG A 30 11.88 -0.82 -5.76
N GLN A 31 11.93 0.00 -4.71
CA GLN A 31 13.15 0.46 -4.06
C GLN A 31 13.20 -0.10 -2.64
N THR A 32 14.40 -0.31 -2.12
CA THR A 32 14.62 -0.83 -0.77
C THR A 32 14.19 0.20 0.27
N HIS A 33 13.33 -0.21 1.21
CA HIS A 33 12.86 0.65 2.30
C HIS A 33 12.81 -0.09 3.63
N TYR A 34 13.20 0.58 4.71
CA TYR A 34 12.76 0.21 6.06
C TYR A 34 11.40 0.83 6.36
N GLY A 35 10.65 0.27 7.30
CA GLY A 35 9.22 0.56 7.45
C GLY A 35 8.85 2.06 7.61
N TYR A 36 9.64 2.84 8.36
CA TYR A 36 9.40 4.29 8.46
C TYR A 36 9.65 5.01 7.12
N SER A 37 10.74 4.70 6.42
CA SER A 37 11.01 5.31 5.10
C SER A 37 9.94 4.95 4.06
N LEU A 38 9.41 3.73 4.11
CA LEU A 38 8.30 3.30 3.26
C LEU A 38 7.03 4.11 3.56
N ARG A 39 6.71 4.28 4.85
CA ARG A 39 5.56 5.10 5.27
C ARG A 39 5.68 6.51 4.74
N GLN A 40 6.87 7.12 4.86
CA GLN A 40 7.12 8.47 4.35
C GLN A 40 6.93 8.54 2.83
N ALA A 41 7.51 7.58 2.08
CA ALA A 41 7.35 7.53 0.62
C ALA A 41 5.89 7.38 0.16
N LEU A 42 5.04 6.70 0.96
CA LEU A 42 3.59 6.61 0.72
C LEU A 42 2.89 7.95 1.02
N VAL A 43 3.19 8.55 2.17
CA VAL A 43 2.61 9.83 2.60
C VAL A 43 2.96 10.96 1.62
N ASP A 44 4.21 11.01 1.13
CA ASP A 44 4.67 12.00 0.15
C ASP A 44 3.89 11.93 -1.17
N LYS A 45 3.24 10.78 -1.44
CA LYS A 45 2.35 10.55 -2.59
C LYS A 45 0.87 10.65 -2.25
N GLY A 46 0.52 11.14 -1.06
CA GLY A 46 -0.86 11.31 -0.60
C GLY A 46 -1.53 10.03 -0.05
N PHE A 47 -0.76 8.96 0.17
CA PHE A 47 -1.25 7.72 0.74
C PHE A 47 -0.84 7.58 2.22
N ASP A 48 -1.67 8.10 3.12
CA ASP A 48 -1.41 7.95 4.55
C ASP A 48 -1.81 6.57 5.07
N VAL A 49 -0.90 5.97 5.83
CA VAL A 49 -1.07 4.67 6.49
C VAL A 49 -0.41 4.73 7.86
N ASN A 50 -1.12 4.24 8.87
CA ASN A 50 -0.57 4.14 10.22
C ASN A 50 0.33 2.90 10.36
N GLU A 51 1.23 2.97 11.35
CA GLU A 51 2.20 1.91 11.63
C GLU A 51 1.54 0.57 12.01
N GLY A 52 0.44 0.63 12.77
CA GLY A 52 -0.33 -0.55 13.17
C GLY A 52 -0.93 -1.33 12.00
N THR A 53 -1.10 -0.69 10.84
CA THR A 53 -1.53 -1.32 9.60
C THR A 53 -0.34 -1.75 8.75
N LEU A 54 0.66 -0.89 8.62
CA LEU A 54 1.80 -1.09 7.72
C LEU A 54 2.68 -2.26 8.16
N TYR A 55 3.07 -2.34 9.44
CA TYR A 55 4.03 -3.36 9.88
C TYR A 55 3.48 -4.79 9.85
N PRO A 56 2.23 -5.07 10.29
CA PRO A 56 1.64 -6.39 10.09
C PRO A 56 1.48 -6.75 8.62
N LEU A 57 1.15 -5.78 7.76
CA LEU A 57 1.06 -6.00 6.33
C LEU A 57 2.41 -6.42 5.72
N LEU A 58 3.51 -5.74 6.07
CA LEU A 58 4.84 -6.10 5.59
C LEU A 58 5.23 -7.53 5.99
N ARG A 59 5.01 -7.91 7.25
CA ARG A 59 5.25 -9.28 7.73
C ARG A 59 4.41 -10.31 6.97
N ARG A 60 3.15 -9.99 6.68
CA ARG A 60 2.27 -10.86 5.89
C ARG A 60 2.78 -11.03 4.46
N LEU A 61 3.08 -9.94 3.77
CA LEU A 61 3.55 -9.98 2.38
C LEU A 61 4.90 -10.73 2.26
N GLU A 62 5.78 -10.56 3.24
CA GLU A 62 7.00 -11.35 3.35
C GLU A 62 6.70 -12.84 3.56
N SER A 63 5.81 -13.20 4.49
CA SER A 63 5.45 -14.61 4.73
C SER A 63 4.79 -15.28 3.52
N GLN A 64 4.20 -14.47 2.62
CA GLN A 64 3.65 -14.90 1.33
C GLN A 64 4.70 -15.00 0.21
N GLY A 65 5.97 -14.70 0.50
CA GLY A 65 7.06 -14.71 -0.46
C GLY A 65 7.06 -13.54 -1.45
N LEU A 66 6.25 -12.49 -1.21
CA LEU A 66 6.17 -11.32 -2.08
C LEU A 66 7.25 -10.29 -1.80
N LEU A 67 7.85 -10.33 -0.61
CA LEU A 67 8.91 -9.43 -0.19
C LEU A 67 10.13 -10.23 0.27
N ASN A 68 11.31 -9.72 -0.06
CA ASN A 68 12.55 -10.08 0.62
C ASN A 68 12.79 -9.12 1.79
N SER A 69 13.53 -9.56 2.81
CA SER A 69 13.99 -8.65 3.85
C SER A 69 15.42 -8.92 4.31
N GLU A 70 16.07 -7.85 4.76
CA GLU A 70 17.42 -7.87 5.29
C GLU A 70 17.46 -7.06 6.59
N TRP A 71 18.20 -7.56 7.58
CA TRP A 71 18.46 -6.82 8.80
C TRP A 71 19.73 -6.00 8.62
N ASP A 72 19.59 -4.69 8.83
CA ASP A 72 20.72 -3.80 9.00
C ASP A 72 21.00 -3.66 10.50
N LEU A 73 22.17 -4.17 10.89
CA LEU A 73 22.70 -4.18 12.23
C LEU A 73 23.87 -3.20 12.30
N GLU A 74 23.61 -1.92 12.01
CA GLU A 74 24.59 -0.85 12.24
C GLU A 74 25.10 -0.93 13.70
N GLU A 75 26.43 -0.96 13.89
CA GLU A 75 27.03 -0.96 15.22
C GLU A 75 26.61 0.32 15.99
N GLY A 76 25.86 0.12 17.09
CA GLY A 76 25.36 1.22 17.93
C GLY A 76 24.01 1.81 17.52
N GLY A 77 23.43 1.37 16.40
CA GLY A 77 22.10 1.78 15.92
C GLY A 77 20.96 0.89 16.43
N ARG A 78 19.71 1.37 16.28
CA ARG A 78 18.53 0.49 16.44
C ARG A 78 18.44 -0.40 15.20
N PRO A 79 18.36 -1.74 15.35
CA PRO A 79 18.18 -2.65 14.23
C PRO A 79 17.04 -2.23 13.32
N ARG A 80 17.32 -2.14 12.01
CA ARG A 80 16.31 -1.82 10.99
C ARG A 80 16.12 -3.02 10.09
N ARG A 81 14.86 -3.31 9.78
CA ARG A 81 14.52 -4.31 8.77
C ARG A 81 14.15 -3.60 7.49
N TYR A 82 14.91 -3.89 6.44
CA TYR A 82 14.69 -3.39 5.09
C TYR A 82 13.90 -4.41 4.29
N TYR A 83 13.02 -3.92 3.44
CA TYR A 83 12.16 -4.72 2.59
C TYR A 83 12.38 -4.34 1.12
N THR A 84 12.31 -5.32 0.24
CA THR A 84 12.34 -5.17 -1.21
C THR A 84 11.33 -6.13 -1.84
N LEU A 85 10.88 -5.86 -3.07
CA LEU A 85 10.11 -6.87 -3.82
C LEU A 85 10.95 -8.11 -4.10
N SER A 86 10.34 -9.29 -3.95
CA SER A 86 10.85 -10.51 -4.55
C SER A 86 10.49 -10.59 -6.04
N GLU A 87 11.00 -11.59 -6.77
CA GLU A 87 10.58 -11.85 -8.14
C GLU A 87 9.06 -12.10 -8.24
N ALA A 88 8.51 -12.90 -7.31
CA ALA A 88 7.08 -13.14 -7.22
C ALA A 88 6.31 -11.85 -6.91
N GLY A 89 6.82 -11.01 -6.00
CA GLY A 89 6.24 -9.70 -5.70
C GLY A 89 6.22 -8.76 -6.91
N GLN A 90 7.26 -8.79 -7.75
CA GLN A 90 7.35 -8.00 -8.96
C GLN A 90 6.35 -8.46 -10.04
N ALA A 91 6.14 -9.78 -10.17
CA ALA A 91 5.10 -10.34 -11.04
C ALA A 91 3.70 -9.91 -10.58
N ILE A 92 3.38 -10.14 -9.30
CA ILE A 92 2.09 -9.75 -8.71
C ILE A 92 1.83 -8.24 -8.82
N LEU A 93 2.84 -7.40 -8.60
CA LEU A 93 2.71 -5.96 -8.79
C LEU A 93 2.36 -5.60 -10.24
N THR A 94 2.88 -6.34 -11.22
CA THR A 94 2.57 -6.11 -12.64
C THR A 94 1.11 -6.41 -12.92
N ASP A 95 0.59 -7.53 -12.43
CA ASP A 95 -0.81 -7.92 -12.58
C ASP A 95 -1.75 -6.94 -11.88
N LEU A 96 -1.45 -6.57 -10.63
CA LEU A 96 -2.26 -5.60 -9.87
C LEU A 96 -2.27 -4.21 -10.51
N LYS A 97 -1.18 -3.79 -11.15
CA LYS A 97 -1.14 -2.53 -11.92
C LYS A 97 -2.05 -2.59 -13.14
N ALA A 98 -2.08 -3.72 -13.85
CA ALA A 98 -2.96 -3.91 -14.99
C ALA A 98 -4.42 -3.89 -14.54
N GLU A 99 -4.75 -4.61 -13.47
CA GLU A 99 -6.09 -4.65 -12.87
C GLU A 99 -6.54 -3.26 -12.41
N TRP A 100 -5.69 -2.51 -11.69
CA TRP A 100 -6.01 -1.15 -11.28
C TRP A 100 -6.34 -0.23 -12.47
N LYS A 101 -5.55 -0.33 -13.55
CA LYS A 101 -5.80 0.47 -14.75
C LYS A 101 -7.14 0.11 -15.39
N TYR A 102 -7.45 -1.18 -15.48
CA TYR A 102 -8.73 -1.66 -16.01
C TYR A 102 -9.89 -1.19 -15.13
N LEU A 103 -9.80 -1.40 -13.81
CA LEU A 103 -10.83 -0.99 -12.85
C LEU A 103 -11.06 0.52 -12.87
N GLY A 104 -10.00 1.33 -13.01
CA GLY A 104 -10.11 2.77 -13.17
C GLY A 104 -10.98 3.15 -14.36
N VAL A 105 -10.74 2.56 -15.53
CA VAL A 105 -11.56 2.79 -16.73
C VAL A 105 -13.02 2.37 -16.53
N VAL A 106 -13.23 1.20 -15.92
CA VAL A 106 -14.59 0.70 -15.62
C VAL A 106 -15.33 1.65 -14.68
N MET A 107 -14.69 2.05 -13.58
CA MET A 107 -15.28 2.95 -12.58
C MET A 107 -15.53 4.34 -13.15
N ASP A 108 -14.59 4.89 -13.92
CA ASP A 108 -14.77 6.19 -14.58
C ASP A 108 -16.00 6.15 -15.49
N GLY A 109 -16.21 5.04 -16.23
CA GLY A 109 -17.39 4.84 -17.07
C GLY A 109 -18.70 4.71 -16.29
N LEU A 110 -18.69 4.00 -15.15
CA LEU A 110 -19.87 3.81 -14.28
C LEU A 110 -20.26 5.08 -13.50
N LEU A 111 -19.29 5.96 -13.24
CA LEU A 111 -19.47 7.19 -12.48
C LEU A 111 -19.72 8.42 -13.37
N VAL A 112 -19.83 8.22 -14.69
CA VAL A 112 -20.37 9.27 -15.56
C VAL A 112 -21.84 9.43 -15.20
N ASP A 113 -22.22 10.60 -14.68
CA ASP A 113 -23.62 10.93 -14.50
C ASP A 113 -24.32 10.92 -15.86
N ASP A 114 -25.33 10.07 -16.04
CA ASP A 114 -26.27 10.19 -17.14
C ASP A 114 -26.91 11.59 -17.02
N LYS A 115 -26.62 12.48 -17.97
CA LYS A 115 -27.30 13.77 -18.08
C LYS A 115 -28.77 13.60 -18.43
#